data_AF-A0A7T1IDJ6-F1
#
_entry.id   AF-A0A7T1IDJ6-F1
#
_cell.length_a   1.000
_cell.length_b   1.000
_cell.length_c   1.000
_cell.angle_alpha   90.00
_cell.angle_beta   90.00
_cell.angle_gamma   90.00
#
_symmetry.space_group_name_H-M   'P 1'
#
loop_
_entity.id
_entity.type
_entity.pdbx_description
1 polymer ?
#
loop_
_entity_poly.entity_id
_entity_poly.type
_entity_poly.pdbx_seq_one_letter_code
_entity_poly.pdbx_strand_id
1 'polypeptide(L)'
;MGPGQRRLVVLLPQLGDFDSIEYAQALVPALPQLASAAITVLAIGIGQAAGADRFCQFTGFPRERLLVDADPQLHRALGLYEGLQQIGGPWPNLLLMCAGIGSPGTLAEVLRGYTGDRAAPQRIADDETIQAGPLPPIKGSFFARAGGTGFQRPFELATVRLRNMGEVLGHWRTYVPCDDFLTQRGGTFLLEKDDTLLYSFKDRGILGFSATMARPLSFLDPYLA
;
A
#
# COMPACT_ATOMS: atom_id res chain seq x y z
N MET A 1 21.29 -1.15 3.43
CA MET A 1 21.69 -1.15 2.01
C MET A 1 22.81 -0.15 1.83
N GLY A 2 23.92 -0.56 1.22
CA GLY A 2 24.98 0.37 0.80
C GLY A 2 24.74 0.89 -0.62
N PRO A 3 25.51 1.89 -1.07
CA PRO A 3 25.53 2.32 -2.48
C PRO A 3 26.07 1.19 -3.39
N GLY A 4 26.00 1.39 -4.71
CA GLY A 4 26.50 0.45 -5.72
C GLY A 4 25.43 -0.40 -6.42
N GLN A 5 24.17 -0.28 -6.03
CA GLN A 5 23.01 -0.87 -6.72
C GLN A 5 21.85 0.13 -6.78
N ARG A 6 20.95 -0.03 -7.75
CA ARG A 6 19.71 0.76 -7.79
C ARG A 6 18.81 0.29 -6.65
N ARG A 7 18.14 1.23 -5.98
CA ARG A 7 17.43 0.95 -4.72
C ARG A 7 16.05 1.58 -4.76
N LEU A 8 15.03 0.76 -4.56
CA LEU A 8 13.67 1.22 -4.33
C LEU A 8 13.43 1.25 -2.82
N VAL A 9 13.32 2.45 -2.26
CA VAL A 9 13.03 2.67 -0.85
C VAL A 9 11.58 3.12 -0.72
N VAL A 10 10.78 2.38 0.05
CA VAL A 10 9.37 2.67 0.29
C VAL A 10 9.17 2.96 1.77
N LEU A 11 8.70 4.15 2.08
CA LEU A 11 8.33 4.58 3.42
C LEU A 11 6.85 4.28 3.57
N LEU A 12 6.53 3.24 4.33
CA LEU A 12 5.16 2.87 4.61
C LEU A 12 4.69 3.65 5.84
N PRO A 13 3.44 4.15 5.85
CA PRO A 13 2.82 4.64 7.07
C PRO A 13 2.66 3.49 8.10
N GLN A 14 1.69 3.59 9.00
CA GLN A 14 1.37 2.47 9.90
C GLN A 14 1.24 1.17 9.10
N LEU A 15 1.84 0.07 9.56
CA LEU A 15 1.76 -1.20 8.83
C LEU A 15 0.31 -1.69 8.66
N GLY A 16 -0.60 -1.30 9.55
CA GLY A 16 -2.03 -1.57 9.45
C GLY A 16 -2.80 -0.64 8.51
N ASP A 17 -2.14 0.33 7.88
CA ASP A 17 -2.79 1.24 6.94
C ASP A 17 -3.10 0.54 5.60
N PHE A 18 -4.18 0.98 4.94
CA PHE A 18 -4.54 0.49 3.61
C PHE A 18 -3.40 0.70 2.59
N ASP A 19 -2.73 1.85 2.63
CA ASP A 19 -1.62 2.18 1.74
C ASP A 19 -0.49 1.16 1.91
N SER A 20 -0.12 0.87 3.15
CA SER A 20 0.97 -0.06 3.47
C SER A 20 0.71 -1.46 2.88
N ILE A 21 -0.49 -1.99 3.13
CA ILE A 21 -0.86 -3.34 2.71
C ILE A 21 -1.01 -3.43 1.18
N GLU A 22 -1.73 -2.49 0.56
CA GLU A 22 -1.94 -2.49 -0.88
C GLU A 22 -0.63 -2.29 -1.65
N TYR A 23 0.29 -1.47 -1.13
CA TYR A 23 1.59 -1.29 -1.74
C TYR A 23 2.44 -2.56 -1.64
N ALA A 24 2.48 -3.21 -0.48
CA ALA A 24 3.16 -4.51 -0.36
C ALA A 24 2.56 -5.56 -1.31
N GLN A 25 1.23 -5.65 -1.39
CA GLN A 25 0.54 -6.56 -2.32
C GLN A 25 0.84 -6.24 -3.80
N ALA A 26 1.09 -4.98 -4.15
CA ALA A 26 1.55 -4.60 -5.49
C ALA A 26 3.03 -4.95 -5.72
N LEU A 27 3.90 -4.78 -4.71
CA LEU A 27 5.34 -5.01 -4.81
C LEU A 27 5.71 -6.48 -4.87
N VAL A 28 5.08 -7.33 -4.04
CA VAL A 28 5.39 -8.77 -3.92
C VAL A 28 5.50 -9.49 -5.27
N PRO A 29 4.50 -9.39 -6.18
CA PRO A 29 4.60 -10.04 -7.49
C PRO A 29 5.68 -9.43 -8.40
N ALA A 30 6.08 -8.18 -8.17
CA ALA A 30 7.12 -7.50 -8.96
C ALA A 30 8.54 -7.76 -8.44
N LEU A 31 8.72 -8.32 -7.24
CA LEU A 31 10.04 -8.55 -6.64
C LEU A 31 11.01 -9.36 -7.51
N PRO A 32 10.59 -10.44 -8.22
CA PRO A 32 11.49 -11.18 -9.11
C PRO A 32 12.00 -10.31 -10.27
N GLN A 33 11.13 -9.51 -10.89
CA GLN A 33 11.50 -8.63 -11.99
C GLN A 33 12.44 -7.51 -11.52
N LEU A 34 12.17 -6.93 -10.35
CA LEU A 34 13.04 -5.93 -9.72
C LEU A 34 14.43 -6.49 -9.42
N ALA A 35 14.51 -7.74 -8.93
CA ALA A 35 15.78 -8.40 -8.69
C ALA A 35 16.57 -8.63 -9.99
N SER A 36 15.91 -9.09 -11.06
CA SER A 36 16.54 -9.25 -12.39
C SER A 36 17.07 -7.92 -12.95
N ALA A 37 16.41 -6.81 -12.64
CA ALA A 37 16.85 -5.46 -13.01
C ALA A 37 17.92 -4.86 -12.06
N ALA A 38 18.45 -5.65 -11.12
CA ALA A 38 19.38 -5.21 -10.08
C ALA A 38 18.85 -4.03 -9.24
N ILE A 39 17.54 -4.01 -8.98
CA ILE A 39 16.86 -3.07 -8.10
C ILE A 39 16.60 -3.75 -6.76
N THR A 40 17.30 -3.31 -5.72
CA THR A 40 17.06 -3.79 -4.35
C THR A 40 15.90 -3.01 -3.72
N VAL A 41 14.92 -3.71 -3.17
CA VAL A 41 13.77 -3.10 -2.50
C VAL A 41 13.98 -3.08 -0.98
N LEU A 42 13.65 -1.96 -0.34
CA LEU A 42 13.58 -1.82 1.12
C LEU A 42 12.32 -1.06 1.49
N ALA A 43 11.49 -1.66 2.32
CA ALA A 43 10.39 -0.98 2.98
C ALA A 43 10.79 -0.59 4.40
N ILE A 44 10.38 0.60 4.83
CA ILE A 44 10.54 1.10 6.20
C ILE A 44 9.16 1.57 6.65
N GLY A 45 8.52 0.82 7.54
CA GLY A 45 7.17 1.11 8.02
C GLY A 45 7.12 1.64 9.44
N ILE A 46 6.00 2.28 9.80
CA ILE A 46 5.73 2.66 11.19
C ILE A 46 5.12 1.46 11.90
N GLY A 47 5.77 0.96 12.95
CA GLY A 47 5.33 -0.22 13.68
C GLY A 47 6.42 -0.85 14.55
N GLN A 48 6.21 -2.12 14.90
CA GLN A 48 7.12 -2.91 15.73
C GLN A 48 7.36 -4.29 15.11
N ALA A 49 8.33 -5.05 15.65
CA ALA A 49 8.73 -6.34 15.12
C ALA A 49 7.57 -7.33 14.94
N ALA A 50 6.67 -7.44 15.93
CA ALA A 50 5.50 -8.31 15.83
C ALA A 50 4.55 -7.90 14.69
N GLY A 51 4.37 -6.59 14.48
CA GLY A 51 3.63 -6.05 13.35
C GLY A 51 4.29 -6.35 12.01
N ALA A 52 5.62 -6.23 11.94
CA ALA A 52 6.40 -6.56 10.75
C ALA A 52 6.26 -8.05 10.38
N ASP A 53 6.39 -8.95 11.34
CA ASP A 53 6.29 -10.39 11.11
C ASP A 53 4.90 -10.76 10.58
N ARG A 54 3.86 -10.20 11.19
CA ARG A 54 2.47 -10.42 10.75
C ARG A 54 2.20 -9.81 9.38
N PHE A 55 2.64 -8.58 9.14
CA PHE A 55 2.53 -7.90 7.87
C PHE A 55 3.16 -8.71 6.73
N CYS A 56 4.38 -9.21 6.95
CA CYS A 56 5.07 -10.09 6.02
C CYS A 56 4.32 -11.40 5.79
N GLN A 57 3.82 -12.03 6.86
CA GLN A 57 3.02 -13.26 6.77
C GLN A 57 1.75 -13.05 5.93
N PHE A 58 1.06 -11.93 6.12
CA PHE A 58 -0.22 -11.66 5.46
C PHE A 58 -0.05 -11.19 4.00
N THR A 59 0.92 -10.32 3.73
CA THR A 59 1.14 -9.73 2.41
C THR A 59 2.04 -10.56 1.51
N GLY A 60 2.87 -11.44 2.08
CA GLY A 60 3.94 -12.14 1.39
C GLY A 60 5.21 -11.29 1.19
N PHE A 61 5.27 -10.08 1.77
CA PHE A 61 6.44 -9.21 1.66
C PHE A 61 7.64 -9.82 2.42
N PRO A 62 8.85 -9.85 1.83
CA PRO A 62 10.02 -10.46 2.45
C PRO A 62 10.46 -9.72 3.70
N ARG A 63 10.56 -10.44 4.82
CA ARG A 63 10.81 -9.88 6.15
C ARG A 63 12.17 -9.19 6.26
N GLU A 64 13.17 -9.71 5.57
CA GLU A 64 14.52 -9.17 5.48
C GLU A 64 14.61 -7.85 4.72
N ARG A 65 13.56 -7.49 3.97
CA ARG A 65 13.44 -6.21 3.25
C ARG A 65 12.49 -5.23 3.94
N LEU A 66 11.98 -5.56 5.13
CA LEU A 66 11.14 -4.69 5.93
C LEU A 66 11.86 -4.29 7.21
N LEU A 67 12.08 -2.99 7.36
CA LEU A 67 12.45 -2.37 8.62
C LEU A 67 11.23 -1.69 9.22
N VAL A 68 11.25 -1.52 10.54
CA VAL A 68 10.22 -0.79 11.26
C VAL A 68 10.84 0.23 12.19
N ASP A 69 10.20 1.39 12.26
CA ASP A 69 10.44 2.42 13.25
C ASP A 69 9.15 2.58 14.08
N ALA A 70 9.29 2.71 15.40
CA ALA A 70 8.14 2.97 16.25
C ALA A 70 7.59 4.39 16.03
N ASP A 71 8.45 5.32 15.61
CA ASP A 71 8.14 6.72 15.38
C ASP A 71 8.36 7.14 13.92
N PRO A 72 7.64 8.14 13.40
CA PRO A 72 7.78 8.59 12.02
C PRO A 72 8.99 9.53 11.83
N GLN A 73 10.16 9.24 12.43
CA GLN A 73 11.31 10.15 12.40
C GLN A 73 11.79 10.37 10.97
N LEU A 74 12.00 9.28 10.22
CA LEU A 74 12.41 9.36 8.81
C LEU A 74 11.33 9.98 7.92
N HIS A 75 10.05 9.72 8.23
CA HIS A 75 8.93 10.32 7.50
C HIS A 75 8.93 11.85 7.63
N ARG A 76 9.12 12.36 8.85
CA ARG A 76 9.24 13.81 9.14
C ARG A 76 10.48 14.41 8.49
N ALA A 77 11.63 13.75 8.60
CA ALA A 77 12.89 14.23 8.02
C ALA A 77 12.80 14.36 6.48
N LEU A 78 12.04 13.49 5.82
CA LEU A 78 11.80 13.54 4.38
C LEU A 78 10.62 14.47 4.00
N GLY A 79 9.97 15.11 4.96
CA GLY A 79 8.82 15.98 4.75
C GLY A 79 7.64 15.25 4.11
N LEU A 80 7.38 14.01 4.54
CA LEU A 80 6.19 13.25 4.15
C LEU A 80 4.96 13.79 4.90
N TYR A 81 3.79 13.71 4.26
CA TYR A 81 2.58 14.31 4.79
C TYR A 81 2.17 13.66 6.12
N GLU A 82 2.12 14.44 7.19
CA GLU A 82 1.70 13.98 8.53
C GLU A 82 0.20 13.67 8.62
N GLY A 83 -0.55 13.96 7.55
CA GLY A 83 -1.99 13.84 7.52
C GLY A 83 -2.70 15.03 8.16
N LEU A 84 -4.01 14.89 8.34
CA LEU A 84 -4.84 15.92 8.95
C LEU A 84 -4.49 16.06 10.45
N GLN A 85 -4.24 17.29 10.90
CA GLN A 85 -3.86 17.60 12.29
C GLN A 85 -4.88 18.58 12.93
N GLN A 86 -6.15 18.17 13.03
CA GLN A 86 -7.19 18.96 13.70
C GLN A 86 -7.31 18.64 15.20
N ILE A 87 -8.05 19.49 15.92
CA ILE A 87 -8.43 19.29 17.32
C ILE A 87 -9.35 18.07 17.40
N GLY A 88 -8.99 17.08 18.24
CA GLY A 88 -9.74 15.84 18.40
C GLY A 88 -8.87 14.59 18.44
N GLY A 89 -7.61 14.69 18.00
CA GLY A 89 -6.64 13.61 18.05
C GLY A 89 -6.62 12.72 16.79
N PRO A 90 -5.79 11.66 16.79
CA PRO A 90 -5.50 10.90 15.57
C PRO A 90 -6.71 10.18 14.96
N TRP A 91 -7.60 9.64 15.80
CA TRP A 91 -8.78 8.90 15.35
C TRP A 91 -9.82 9.76 14.62
N PRO A 92 -10.30 10.88 15.19
CA PRO A 92 -11.17 11.80 14.45
C PRO A 92 -10.53 12.29 13.15
N ASN A 93 -9.22 12.59 13.16
CA ASN A 93 -8.52 13.03 11.96
C ASN A 93 -8.48 11.94 10.88
N LEU A 94 -8.22 10.69 11.26
CA LEU A 94 -8.28 9.54 10.34
C LEU A 94 -9.68 9.39 9.74
N LEU A 95 -10.74 9.47 10.54
CA LEU A 95 -12.13 9.36 10.06
C LEU A 95 -12.48 10.48 9.07
N LEU A 96 -12.04 11.71 9.34
CA LEU A 96 -12.21 12.85 8.42
C LEU A 96 -11.44 12.61 7.10
N MET A 97 -10.22 12.07 7.16
CA MET A 97 -9.45 11.70 5.97
C MET A 97 -10.11 10.58 5.17
N CYS A 98 -10.69 9.58 5.83
CA CYS A 98 -11.50 8.55 5.17
C CYS A 98 -12.73 9.16 4.46
N ALA A 99 -13.30 10.25 5.01
CA ALA A 99 -14.35 11.04 4.38
C ALA A 99 -13.83 12.04 3.32
N GLY A 100 -12.53 12.03 3.01
CA GLY A 100 -11.89 12.86 1.98
C GLY A 100 -11.34 14.20 2.46
N ILE A 101 -11.52 14.57 3.74
CA ILE A 101 -11.05 15.84 4.29
C ILE A 101 -9.55 15.75 4.60
N GLY A 102 -8.75 16.63 4.01
CA GLY A 102 -7.28 16.56 4.14
C GLY A 102 -6.68 15.31 3.48
N SER A 103 -7.42 14.67 2.57
CA SER A 103 -7.02 13.44 1.90
C SER A 103 -7.48 13.43 0.43
N PRO A 104 -6.85 14.26 -0.45
CA PRO A 104 -7.28 14.40 -1.83
C PRO A 104 -7.22 13.07 -2.60
N GLY A 105 -8.28 12.75 -3.34
CA GLY A 105 -8.36 11.54 -4.16
C GLY A 105 -8.91 10.30 -3.44
N THR A 106 -8.98 10.28 -2.11
CA THR A 106 -9.44 9.11 -1.33
C THR A 106 -10.83 8.63 -1.74
N LEU A 107 -11.82 9.53 -1.84
CA LEU A 107 -13.19 9.14 -2.24
C LEU A 107 -13.27 8.62 -3.68
N ALA A 108 -12.44 9.16 -4.59
CA ALA A 108 -12.35 8.66 -5.96
C ALA A 108 -11.79 7.23 -5.99
N GLU A 109 -10.77 6.96 -5.17
CA GLU A 109 -10.18 5.63 -5.05
C GLU A 109 -11.10 4.62 -4.36
N VAL A 110 -11.90 5.06 -3.38
CA VAL A 110 -12.99 4.25 -2.80
C VAL A 110 -13.99 3.89 -3.91
N LEU A 111 -14.48 4.89 -4.67
CA LEU A 111 -15.44 4.68 -5.74
C LEU A 111 -14.90 3.73 -6.81
N ARG A 112 -13.64 3.88 -7.22
CA ARG A 112 -12.93 3.00 -8.16
C ARG A 112 -12.95 1.54 -7.71
N GLY A 113 -12.92 1.30 -6.41
CA GLY A 113 -13.06 -0.03 -5.82
C GLY A 113 -14.39 -0.72 -6.14
N TYR A 114 -15.47 0.05 -6.22
CA TYR A 114 -16.82 -0.44 -6.49
C TYR A 114 -17.15 -0.45 -7.98
N THR A 115 -16.72 0.56 -8.74
CA THR A 115 -17.03 0.69 -10.18
C THR A 115 -16.10 -0.11 -11.08
N GLY A 116 -14.93 -0.50 -10.59
CA GLY A 116 -13.88 -1.09 -11.41
C GLY A 116 -13.08 -0.05 -12.20
N ASP A 117 -12.04 -0.52 -12.89
CA ASP A 117 -11.10 0.32 -13.63
C ASP A 117 -10.52 -0.45 -14.83
N ARG A 118 -10.84 0.02 -16.04
CA ARG A 118 -10.40 -0.62 -17.30
C ARG A 118 -8.91 -0.45 -17.59
N ALA A 119 -8.25 0.51 -16.95
CA ALA A 119 -6.81 0.77 -17.10
C ALA A 119 -5.97 0.00 -16.07
N ALA A 120 -6.61 -0.63 -15.07
CA ALA A 120 -5.95 -1.43 -14.05
C ALA A 120 -6.08 -2.93 -14.36
N PRO A 121 -5.07 -3.76 -14.00
CA PRO A 121 -5.17 -5.20 -14.14
C PRO A 121 -6.17 -5.79 -13.13
N GLN A 122 -6.65 -7.00 -13.42
CA GLN A 122 -7.41 -7.82 -12.47
C GLN A 122 -6.64 -8.00 -11.16
N ARG A 123 -7.36 -7.95 -10.03
CA ARG A 123 -6.76 -8.14 -8.70
C ARG A 123 -6.93 -9.56 -8.16
N ILE A 124 -7.94 -10.29 -8.63
CA ILE A 124 -8.23 -11.66 -8.21
C ILE A 124 -8.25 -12.52 -9.48
N ALA A 125 -7.48 -13.61 -9.51
CA ALA A 125 -7.49 -14.51 -10.68
C ALA A 125 -8.85 -15.23 -10.81
N ASP A 126 -9.23 -15.67 -12.00
CA ASP A 126 -10.55 -16.28 -12.23
C ASP A 126 -10.77 -17.59 -11.46
N ASP A 127 -9.70 -18.33 -11.25
CA ASP A 127 -9.65 -19.58 -10.50
C ASP A 127 -9.39 -19.39 -9.00
N GLU A 128 -8.90 -18.22 -8.58
CA GLU A 128 -8.68 -17.87 -7.18
C GLU A 128 -10.00 -17.74 -6.43
N THR A 129 -10.00 -18.14 -5.15
CA THR A 129 -11.13 -17.90 -4.23
C THR A 129 -10.67 -16.97 -3.13
N ILE A 130 -11.26 -15.77 -3.07
CA ILE A 130 -10.98 -14.80 -2.02
C ILE A 130 -11.87 -15.06 -0.80
N GLN A 131 -11.26 -14.97 0.38
CA GLN A 131 -11.98 -14.94 1.64
C GLN A 131 -11.95 -13.51 2.17
N ALA A 132 -13.13 -12.89 2.24
CA ALA A 132 -13.31 -11.52 2.70
C ALA A 132 -14.48 -11.48 3.70
N GLY A 133 -14.26 -12.07 4.89
CA GLY A 133 -15.25 -12.04 5.97
C GLY A 133 -15.73 -10.60 6.22
N PRO A 134 -17.03 -10.36 6.41
CA PRO A 134 -18.10 -11.34 6.68
C PRO A 134 -18.74 -11.99 5.44
N LEU A 135 -18.25 -11.71 4.22
CA LEU A 135 -18.80 -12.31 3.00
C LEU A 135 -18.43 -13.80 2.90
N PRO A 136 -19.30 -14.65 2.30
CA PRO A 136 -18.91 -16.02 1.96
C PRO A 136 -17.74 -16.02 0.96
N PRO A 137 -16.93 -17.10 0.88
CA PRO A 137 -15.84 -17.19 -0.10
C PRO A 137 -16.33 -16.94 -1.52
N ILE A 138 -15.63 -16.07 -2.26
CA ILE A 138 -16.03 -15.64 -3.61
C ILE A 138 -14.97 -16.10 -4.59
N LYS A 139 -15.37 -16.84 -5.62
CA LYS A 139 -14.47 -17.20 -6.73
C LYS A 139 -14.26 -16.00 -7.65
N GLY A 140 -13.04 -15.74 -8.08
CA GLY A 140 -12.70 -14.56 -8.89
C GLY A 140 -13.53 -14.45 -10.17
N SER A 141 -13.83 -15.57 -10.84
CA SER A 141 -14.70 -15.60 -12.03
C SER A 141 -16.12 -15.05 -11.80
N PHE A 142 -16.58 -14.95 -10.54
CA PHE A 142 -17.85 -14.29 -10.21
C PHE A 142 -17.86 -12.81 -10.61
N PHE A 143 -16.74 -12.10 -10.41
CA PHE A 143 -16.63 -10.68 -10.74
C PHE A 143 -16.74 -10.42 -12.25
N ALA A 144 -16.43 -11.40 -13.09
CA ALA A 144 -16.54 -11.26 -14.54
C ALA A 144 -17.99 -10.95 -15.00
N ARG A 145 -18.99 -11.36 -14.21
CA ARG A 145 -20.41 -11.08 -14.47
C ARG A 145 -20.76 -9.60 -14.39
N ALA A 146 -19.93 -8.79 -13.75
CA ALA A 146 -20.18 -7.37 -13.55
C ALA A 146 -19.59 -6.47 -14.67
N GLY A 147 -18.88 -7.02 -15.67
CA GLY A 147 -18.34 -6.18 -16.74
C GLY A 147 -17.30 -6.79 -17.68
N GLY A 148 -17.02 -8.10 -17.59
CA GLY A 148 -16.03 -8.80 -18.41
C GLY A 148 -14.73 -9.13 -17.66
N THR A 149 -13.67 -9.40 -18.43
CA THR A 149 -12.34 -9.83 -17.94
C THR A 149 -11.23 -8.95 -18.52
N GLY A 150 -10.01 -9.11 -17.99
CA GLY A 150 -8.80 -8.42 -18.44
C GLY A 150 -8.54 -7.06 -17.78
N PHE A 151 -9.35 -6.66 -16.80
CA PHE A 151 -9.21 -5.39 -16.08
C PHE A 151 -9.69 -5.50 -14.63
N GLN A 152 -9.46 -4.49 -13.80
CA GLN A 152 -10.00 -4.45 -12.43
C GLN A 152 -11.53 -4.38 -12.48
N ARG A 153 -12.18 -5.47 -12.09
CA ARG A 153 -13.64 -5.61 -12.24
C ARG A 153 -14.40 -4.83 -11.15
N PRO A 154 -15.67 -4.47 -11.39
CA PRO A 154 -16.50 -3.87 -10.35
C PRO A 154 -16.53 -4.73 -9.08
N PHE A 155 -16.51 -4.08 -7.92
CA PHE A 155 -16.44 -4.68 -6.57
C PHE A 155 -15.19 -5.52 -6.24
N GLU A 156 -14.32 -5.80 -7.20
CA GLU A 156 -13.15 -6.66 -7.01
C GLU A 156 -12.17 -6.04 -6.00
N LEU A 157 -11.75 -4.80 -6.25
CA LEU A 157 -10.84 -4.09 -5.35
C LEU A 157 -11.50 -3.77 -4.00
N ALA A 158 -12.79 -3.46 -3.97
CA ALA A 158 -13.52 -3.28 -2.70
C ALA A 158 -13.50 -4.57 -1.85
N THR A 159 -13.59 -5.75 -2.48
CA THR A 159 -13.52 -7.04 -1.79
C THR A 159 -12.11 -7.33 -1.27
N VAL A 160 -11.07 -7.01 -2.05
CA VAL A 160 -9.67 -7.06 -1.57
C VAL A 160 -9.47 -6.16 -0.35
N ARG A 161 -9.95 -4.91 -0.40
CA ARG A 161 -9.87 -3.97 0.71
C ARG A 161 -10.64 -4.43 1.94
N LEU A 162 -11.80 -5.07 1.75
CA LEU A 162 -12.56 -5.66 2.86
C LEU A 162 -11.77 -6.78 3.54
N ARG A 163 -11.14 -7.68 2.77
CA ARG A 163 -10.24 -8.70 3.32
C ARG A 163 -9.09 -8.07 4.12
N ASN A 164 -8.43 -7.06 3.55
CA ASN A 164 -7.33 -6.35 4.21
C ASN A 164 -7.81 -5.69 5.52
N MET A 165 -8.98 -5.05 5.51
CA MET A 165 -9.57 -4.44 6.70
C MET A 165 -9.91 -5.48 7.77
N GLY A 166 -10.47 -6.64 7.38
CA GLY A 166 -10.77 -7.73 8.32
C GLY A 166 -9.52 -8.26 9.02
N GLU A 167 -8.43 -8.42 8.28
CA GLU A 167 -7.12 -8.78 8.83
C GLU A 167 -6.60 -7.73 9.81
N VAL A 168 -6.55 -6.47 9.40
CA VAL A 168 -6.00 -5.39 10.23
C VAL A 168 -6.81 -5.21 11.51
N LEU A 169 -8.14 -5.13 11.41
CA LEU A 169 -9.01 -4.91 12.56
C LEU A 169 -8.98 -6.09 13.53
N GLY A 170 -8.88 -7.33 13.03
CA GLY A 170 -8.71 -8.52 13.86
C GLY A 170 -7.40 -8.54 14.65
N HIS A 171 -6.41 -7.77 14.23
CA HIS A 171 -5.06 -7.73 14.80
C HIS A 171 -4.56 -6.30 15.04
N TRP A 172 -5.49 -5.39 15.36
CA TRP A 172 -5.24 -3.95 15.35
C TRP A 172 -3.98 -3.55 16.12
N ARG A 173 -3.85 -3.98 17.39
CA ARG A 173 -2.71 -3.61 18.24
C ARG A 173 -1.39 -4.26 17.85
N THR A 174 -1.40 -5.28 17.01
CA THR A 174 -0.19 -5.85 16.42
C THR A 174 0.33 -4.96 15.27
N TYR A 175 -0.58 -4.45 14.44
CA TYR A 175 -0.23 -3.58 13.31
C TYR A 175 -0.06 -2.11 13.68
N VAL A 176 -0.84 -1.64 14.66
CA VAL A 176 -0.94 -0.25 15.14
C VAL A 176 -0.66 -0.24 16.64
N PRO A 177 0.63 -0.29 17.03
CA PRO A 177 1.02 -0.32 18.44
C PRO A 177 0.74 1.01 19.16
N CYS A 178 0.70 2.13 18.42
CA CYS A 178 0.39 3.46 18.92
C CYS A 178 -0.56 4.18 17.95
N ASP A 179 -1.51 4.97 18.47
CA ASP A 179 -2.50 5.68 17.66
C ASP A 179 -2.00 7.05 17.15
N ASP A 180 -0.89 7.57 17.67
CA ASP A 180 -0.41 8.94 17.43
C ASP A 180 -0.14 9.26 15.95
N PHE A 181 0.16 8.23 15.15
CA PHE A 181 0.62 8.38 13.77
C PHE A 181 -0.36 7.82 12.74
N LEU A 182 -1.64 7.63 13.11
CA LEU A 182 -2.66 7.08 12.21
C LEU A 182 -2.80 7.84 10.89
N THR A 183 -2.61 9.15 10.90
CA THR A 183 -2.78 10.01 9.73
C THR A 183 -1.51 10.16 8.90
N GLN A 184 -0.34 9.81 9.46
CA GLN A 184 0.95 9.90 8.76
C GLN A 184 0.88 9.11 7.47
N ARG A 185 1.34 9.71 6.37
CA ARG A 185 1.41 9.08 5.05
C ARG A 185 2.84 8.74 4.66
N GLY A 186 2.98 7.88 3.66
CA GLY A 186 4.23 7.33 3.18
C GLY A 186 4.85 8.09 2.03
N GLY A 187 5.79 7.41 1.36
CA GLY A 187 6.40 7.89 0.14
C GLY A 187 7.34 6.86 -0.48
N THR A 188 7.70 7.10 -1.73
CA THR A 188 8.50 6.20 -2.55
C THR A 188 9.68 6.94 -3.12
N PHE A 189 10.84 6.29 -3.11
CA PHE A 189 12.08 6.84 -3.62
C PHE A 189 12.83 5.78 -4.42
N LEU A 190 13.18 6.10 -5.67
CA LEU A 190 14.08 5.28 -6.47
C LEU A 190 15.43 5.99 -6.54
N LEU A 191 16.48 5.32 -6.08
CA LEU A 191 17.84 5.83 -6.05
C LEU A 191 18.69 5.03 -7.02
N GLU A 192 19.54 5.71 -7.78
CA GLU A 192 20.58 5.10 -8.61
C GLU A 192 21.73 4.55 -7.73
N LYS A 193 22.65 3.81 -8.35
CA LYS A 193 23.87 3.26 -7.73
C LYS A 193 24.71 4.29 -6.98
N ASP A 194 24.71 5.54 -7.44
CA ASP A 194 25.51 6.66 -6.92
C ASP A 194 24.71 7.60 -5.98
N ASP A 195 23.57 7.13 -5.47
CA ASP A 195 22.63 7.90 -4.64
C ASP A 195 21.83 9.00 -5.39
N THR A 196 21.95 9.10 -6.72
CA THR A 196 21.10 10.02 -7.50
C THR A 196 19.61 9.64 -7.37
N LEU A 197 18.76 10.61 -7.05
CA LEU A 197 17.31 10.41 -6.97
C LEU A 197 16.70 10.36 -8.37
N LEU A 198 16.23 9.18 -8.77
CA LEU A 198 15.62 8.91 -10.07
C LEU A 198 14.10 9.13 -10.09
N TYR A 199 13.44 8.84 -8.96
CA TYR A 199 12.00 9.03 -8.80
C TYR A 199 11.68 9.32 -7.34
N SER A 200 10.71 10.19 -7.11
CA SER A 200 10.07 10.30 -5.81
C SER A 200 8.58 10.53 -5.93
N PHE A 201 7.84 9.95 -5.00
CA PHE A 201 6.43 10.23 -4.81
C PHE A 201 6.15 10.35 -3.31
N LYS A 202 5.35 11.35 -2.94
CA LYS A 202 4.97 11.60 -1.55
C LYS A 202 3.46 11.57 -1.47
N ASP A 203 2.96 10.67 -0.65
CA ASP A 203 1.55 10.39 -0.51
C ASP A 203 0.85 11.61 0.11
N ARG A 204 -0.35 11.93 -0.40
CA ARG A 204 -1.11 13.12 0.03
C ARG A 204 -2.42 12.79 0.73
N GLY A 205 -2.75 11.51 0.82
CA GLY A 205 -4.01 11.01 1.36
C GLY A 205 -4.03 9.49 1.37
N ILE A 206 -5.07 8.95 1.99
CA ILE A 206 -5.35 7.51 2.09
C ILE A 206 -5.71 6.98 0.70
N LEU A 207 -5.25 5.77 0.39
CA LEU A 207 -5.39 5.09 -0.90
C LEU A 207 -4.65 5.80 -2.03
N GLY A 208 -3.64 6.59 -1.68
CA GLY A 208 -2.96 7.53 -2.58
C GLY A 208 -1.46 7.30 -2.68
N PHE A 209 -0.99 6.07 -2.50
CA PHE A 209 0.44 5.70 -2.39
C PHE A 209 1.23 5.67 -3.72
N SER A 210 0.59 6.01 -4.83
CA SER A 210 1.25 6.11 -6.13
C SER A 210 0.64 7.21 -6.98
N ALA A 211 1.48 7.83 -7.83
CA ALA A 211 1.04 8.77 -8.85
C ALA A 211 0.03 8.16 -9.83
N THR A 212 0.06 6.83 -10.01
CA THR A 212 -0.80 6.10 -10.96
C THR A 212 -1.44 4.89 -10.28
N MET A 213 -2.51 5.09 -9.50
CA MET A 213 -3.15 4.02 -8.72
C MET A 213 -3.69 2.83 -9.53
N ALA A 214 -4.03 3.04 -10.81
CA ALA A 214 -4.40 1.95 -11.72
C ALA A 214 -3.23 0.96 -11.95
N ARG A 215 -2.00 1.48 -12.03
CA ARG A 215 -0.74 0.73 -12.16
C ARG A 215 0.32 1.31 -11.21
N PRO A 216 0.25 0.97 -9.90
CA PRO A 216 1.01 1.68 -8.85
C PRO A 216 2.53 1.66 -9.04
N LEU A 217 3.05 0.67 -9.76
CA LEU A 217 4.48 0.47 -10.02
C LEU A 217 4.93 0.96 -11.40
N SER A 218 4.07 1.61 -12.18
CA SER A 218 4.39 2.05 -13.56
C SER A 218 5.60 2.98 -13.68
N PHE A 219 5.97 3.68 -12.60
CA PHE A 219 7.20 4.47 -12.54
C PHE A 219 8.48 3.63 -12.66
N LEU A 220 8.39 2.31 -12.47
CA LEU A 220 9.50 1.37 -12.63
C LEU A 220 9.69 0.93 -14.08
N ASP A 221 8.70 1.08 -14.96
CA ASP A 221 8.73 0.61 -16.35
C ASP A 221 10.03 0.99 -17.10
N PRO A 222 10.57 2.23 -16.99
CA PRO A 222 11.83 2.61 -17.65
C PRO A 222 13.07 1.87 -17.16
N TYR A 223 12.98 1.17 -16.02
CA TYR A 223 14.11 0.53 -15.34
C TYR A 223 14.02 -1.00 -15.29
N LEU A 224 12.96 -1.59 -15.85
CA LEU A 224 12.67 -3.02 -15.82
C LEU A 224 12.91 -3.73 -17.18
N ALA A 225 13.52 -3.03 -18.14
CA ALA A 225 13.86 -3.54 -19.46
C ALA A 225 15.06 -4.50 -19.44
#